data_AF-A0A2S2PMW8-F1
#
_entry.id   AF-A0A2S2PMW8-F1
#
_cell.length_a   1.000
_cell.length_b   1.000
_cell.length_c   1.000
_cell.angle_alpha   90.00
_cell.angle_beta   90.00
_cell.angle_gamma   90.00
#
_symmetry.space_group_name_H-M   'P 1'
#
loop_
_entity.id
_entity.type
_entity.pdbx_description
1 polymer ?
#
loop_
_entity_poly.entity_id
_entity_poly.type
_entity_poly.pdbx_seq_one_letter_code
_entity_poly.pdbx_strand_id
1 'polypeptide(L)'
;RVIPDCRLVGCWFHFNQITALPHLPPERDPQLPIDFHITGGFFVIQQLTRHMDIMQYFNDMFNYIQHYWIDTVGPAGFSVYGLNIRTNNYVESFHSMLKTTIGQHPPVWTFYDRHRSVESRVRRETRQIINGHQVKFIYNLIFLVT
;
A
#
# COMPACT_ATOMS: atom_id res chain seq x y z
N ARG A 1 -5.46 0.22 26.03
CA ARG A 1 -5.94 1.50 25.47
C ARG A 1 -6.25 1.24 23.99
N VAL A 2 -7.51 0.95 23.67
CA VAL A 2 -7.99 0.76 22.29
C VAL A 2 -8.03 2.14 21.66
N ILE A 3 -7.38 2.33 20.51
CA ILE A 3 -7.39 3.60 19.78
C ILE A 3 -8.78 3.73 19.16
N PRO A 4 -9.66 4.66 19.62
CA PRO A 4 -11.10 4.56 19.38
C PRO A 4 -11.52 4.79 17.92
N ASP A 5 -10.63 5.33 17.09
CA ASP A 5 -10.97 5.80 15.73
C ASP A 5 -10.23 5.05 14.62
N CYS A 6 -9.56 3.94 14.93
CA CYS A 6 -8.89 3.15 13.91
C CYS A 6 -9.92 2.33 13.12
N ARG A 7 -10.45 2.89 12.03
CA ARG A 7 -11.16 2.10 11.02
C ARG A 7 -10.11 1.28 10.27
N LEU A 8 -10.27 -0.04 10.28
CA LEU A 8 -9.58 -0.95 9.36
C LEU A 8 -10.05 -0.63 7.93
N VAL A 9 -9.47 0.40 7.33
CA VAL A 9 -9.49 0.63 5.89
C VAL A 9 -8.44 -0.29 5.27
N GLY A 10 -8.79 -1.01 4.20
CA GLY A 10 -7.88 -1.96 3.58
C GLY A 10 -6.55 -1.31 3.22
N CYS A 11 -5.46 -2.07 3.40
CA CYS A 11 -4.10 -1.53 3.25
C CYS A 11 -3.74 -1.41 1.76
N TRP A 12 -3.27 -0.22 1.35
CA TRP A 12 -2.75 0.05 0.00
C TRP A 12 -1.72 -1.00 -0.46
N PHE A 13 -0.90 -1.50 0.47
CA PHE A 13 0.09 -2.56 0.19
C PHE A 13 -0.55 -3.84 -0.35
N HIS A 14 -1.56 -4.35 0.36
CA HIS A 14 -2.26 -5.57 -0.06
C HIS A 14 -3.06 -5.33 -1.35
N PHE A 15 -3.67 -4.15 -1.49
CA PHE A 15 -4.35 -3.76 -2.72
C PHE A 15 -3.42 -3.77 -3.94
N ASN A 16 -2.21 -3.21 -3.81
CA ASN A 16 -1.23 -3.19 -4.89
C ASN A 16 -0.73 -4.61 -5.23
N GLN A 17 -0.45 -5.45 -4.23
CA GLN A 17 -0.02 -6.83 -4.45
C GLN A 17 -1.09 -7.69 -5.14
N ILE A 18 -2.37 -7.46 -4.84
CA ILE A 18 -3.46 -8.26 -5.39
C ILE A 18 -3.79 -7.87 -6.83
N THR A 19 -3.78 -6.56 -7.14
CA THR A 19 -4.40 -6.07 -8.38
C THR A 19 -3.41 -5.53 -9.42
N ALA A 20 -2.22 -5.08 -8.99
CA ALA A 20 -1.26 -4.33 -9.80
C ALA A 20 -1.83 -3.06 -10.49
N LEU A 21 -3.10 -2.68 -10.23
CA LEU A 21 -3.75 -1.51 -10.81
C LEU A 21 -3.01 -0.20 -10.53
N PRO A 22 -2.42 0.04 -9.33
CA PRO A 22 -1.65 1.26 -9.08
C PRO A 22 -0.50 1.50 -10.07
N HIS A 23 -0.05 0.49 -10.80
CA HIS A 23 1.00 0.61 -11.81
C HIS A 23 0.49 1.06 -13.18
N LEU A 24 -0.82 1.25 -13.36
CA LEU A 24 -1.41 1.79 -14.57
C LEU A 24 -1.55 3.32 -14.48
N PRO A 25 -1.55 4.02 -15.63
CA PRO A 25 -1.91 5.43 -15.68
C PRO A 25 -3.25 5.68 -14.99
N PRO A 26 -3.39 6.78 -14.22
CA PRO A 26 -4.66 7.08 -13.54
C PRO A 26 -5.77 7.43 -14.54
N GLU A 27 -5.38 8.04 -15.66
CA GLU A 27 -6.26 8.44 -16.75
C GLU A 27 -5.77 7.87 -18.07
N ARG A 28 -6.63 7.91 -19.09
CA ARG A 28 -6.28 7.45 -20.43
C ARG A 28 -5.18 8.32 -21.04
N ASP A 29 -4.10 7.67 -21.46
CA ASP A 29 -3.08 8.28 -22.31
C ASP A 29 -3.41 8.00 -23.80
N PRO A 30 -3.52 9.04 -24.66
CA PRO A 30 -3.73 8.87 -26.09
C PRO A 30 -2.67 8.00 -26.81
N GLN A 31 -1.47 7.89 -26.24
CA GLN A 31 -0.36 7.11 -26.80
C GLN A 31 -0.41 5.63 -26.42
N LEU A 32 -1.29 5.26 -25.47
CA LEU A 32 -1.42 3.90 -24.95
C LEU A 32 -2.77 3.28 -25.40
N PRO A 33 -2.92 1.95 -25.34
CA PRO A 33 -4.19 1.28 -25.63
C PRO A 33 -5.34 1.85 -24.78
N ILE A 34 -6.56 1.83 -25.32
CA ILE A 34 -7.71 2.53 -24.73
C ILE A 34 -8.01 2.12 -23.28
N ASP A 35 -7.80 0.85 -22.94
CA ASP A 35 -8.03 0.29 -21.61
C ASP A 35 -6.78 0.27 -20.73
N PHE A 36 -5.66 0.84 -21.21
CA PHE A 36 -4.39 0.87 -20.48
C PHE A 36 -4.35 2.03 -19.47
N HIS A 37 -5.28 1.99 -18.51
CA HIS A 37 -5.40 2.91 -17.39
C HIS A 37 -6.12 2.20 -16.24
N ILE A 38 -6.09 2.74 -15.02
CA ILE A 38 -6.57 2.08 -13.80
C ILE A 38 -8.01 1.55 -13.94
N THR A 39 -8.95 2.39 -14.39
CA THR A 39 -10.36 2.00 -14.54
C THR A 39 -10.55 0.94 -15.63
N GLY A 40 -9.86 1.10 -16.77
CA GLY A 40 -9.87 0.11 -17.84
C GLY A 40 -9.30 -1.24 -17.40
N GLY A 41 -8.16 -1.24 -16.72
CA GLY A 41 -7.56 -2.45 -16.16
C GLY A 41 -8.47 -3.14 -15.14
N PHE A 42 -9.14 -2.38 -14.28
CA PHE A 42 -10.12 -2.94 -13.34
C PHE A 42 -11.29 -3.60 -14.06
N PHE A 43 -11.85 -2.94 -15.09
CA PHE A 43 -12.91 -3.51 -15.91
C PHE A 43 -12.46 -4.80 -16.61
N VAL A 44 -11.25 -4.83 -17.17
CA VAL A 44 -10.68 -6.04 -17.82
C VAL A 44 -10.60 -7.20 -16.83
N ILE A 45 -10.15 -6.96 -15.59
CA ILE A 45 -10.09 -8.01 -14.55
C ILE A 45 -11.50 -8.55 -14.26
N GLN A 46 -12.50 -7.67 -14.12
CA GLN A 46 -13.89 -8.10 -13.90
C GLN A 46 -14.43 -8.93 -15.08
N GLN A 47 -14.13 -8.53 -16.32
CA GLN A 47 -14.52 -9.30 -17.51
C GLN A 47 -13.84 -10.67 -17.52
N LEU A 48 -12.54 -10.76 -17.23
CA LEU A 48 -11.83 -12.03 -17.14
C LEU A 48 -12.46 -12.95 -16.10
N THR A 49 -12.79 -12.44 -14.91
CA THR A 49 -13.45 -13.26 -13.87
C THR A 49 -14.86 -13.71 -14.26
N ARG A 50 -15.58 -12.92 -15.07
CA ARG A 50 -16.88 -13.34 -15.65
C ARG A 50 -16.68 -14.42 -16.71
N HIS A 51 -15.71 -14.27 -17.59
CA HIS A 51 -15.38 -15.27 -18.61
C HIS A 51 -14.91 -16.60 -18.02
N MET A 52 -14.25 -16.56 -16.86
CA MET A 52 -13.80 -17.75 -16.13
C MET A 52 -14.89 -18.34 -15.20
N ASP A 53 -16.08 -17.74 -15.13
CA ASP A 53 -17.18 -18.16 -14.24
C ASP A 53 -16.81 -18.22 -12.75
N ILE A 54 -15.94 -17.29 -12.32
CA ILE A 54 -15.47 -17.18 -10.92
C ILE A 54 -15.88 -15.87 -10.26
N MET A 55 -16.68 -15.05 -10.94
CA MET A 55 -17.07 -13.70 -10.47
C MET A 55 -17.65 -13.72 -9.04
N GLN A 56 -18.45 -14.74 -8.69
CA GLN A 56 -19.06 -14.84 -7.36
C GLN A 56 -18.05 -14.86 -6.20
N TYR A 57 -16.84 -15.37 -6.42
CA TYR A 57 -15.80 -15.46 -5.39
C TYR A 57 -15.11 -14.11 -5.15
N PHE A 58 -15.23 -13.18 -6.10
CA PHE A 58 -14.55 -11.88 -6.08
C PHE A 58 -15.50 -10.70 -5.93
N ASN A 59 -16.82 -10.91 -5.87
CA ASN A 59 -17.81 -9.83 -5.77
C ASN A 59 -17.53 -8.86 -4.62
N ASP A 60 -17.27 -9.37 -3.41
CA ASP A 60 -16.99 -8.52 -2.25
C ASP A 60 -15.70 -7.71 -2.43
N MET A 61 -14.68 -8.34 -3.02
CA MET A 61 -13.41 -7.68 -3.33
C MET A 61 -13.60 -6.59 -4.39
N PHE A 62 -14.32 -6.87 -5.48
CA PHE A 62 -14.59 -5.89 -6.52
C PHE A 62 -15.44 -4.73 -6.02
N ASN A 63 -16.45 -5.00 -5.21
CA ASN A 63 -17.27 -3.96 -4.57
C ASN A 63 -16.40 -3.08 -3.66
N TYR A 64 -15.52 -3.69 -2.86
CA TYR A 64 -14.59 -2.94 -2.03
C TYR A 64 -13.64 -2.07 -2.86
N ILE A 65 -13.04 -2.62 -3.92
CA ILE A 65 -12.11 -1.88 -4.79
C ILE A 65 -12.82 -0.72 -5.49
N GLN A 66 -14.01 -0.97 -6.05
CA GLN A 66 -14.81 0.05 -6.71
C GLN A 66 -15.13 1.19 -5.74
N HIS A 67 -15.78 0.89 -4.61
CA HIS A 67 -16.30 1.94 -3.75
C HIS A 67 -15.22 2.69 -2.97
N TYR A 68 -14.20 1.99 -2.48
CA TYR A 68 -13.17 2.64 -1.69
C TYR A 68 -12.06 3.21 -2.57
N TRP A 69 -11.42 2.38 -3.41
CA TRP A 69 -10.24 2.83 -4.15
C TRP A 69 -10.63 3.68 -5.36
N ILE A 70 -11.59 3.25 -6.17
CA ILE A 70 -11.95 3.98 -7.39
C ILE A 70 -12.83 5.19 -7.08
N ASP A 71 -13.91 5.02 -6.32
CA ASP A 71 -14.90 6.08 -6.10
C ASP A 71 -14.47 7.07 -4.99
N THR A 72 -13.89 6.58 -3.88
CA THR A 72 -13.55 7.45 -2.72
C THR A 72 -12.14 8.04 -2.84
N VAL A 73 -11.11 7.22 -3.10
CA VAL A 73 -9.72 7.69 -3.21
C VAL A 73 -9.44 8.30 -4.59
N GLY A 74 -10.00 7.72 -5.64
CA GLY A 74 -9.79 8.14 -7.03
C GLY A 74 -8.49 7.57 -7.63
N PRO A 75 -8.48 7.19 -8.93
CA PRO A 75 -7.30 6.63 -9.61
C PRO A 75 -6.01 7.46 -9.45
N ALA A 76 -6.11 8.78 -9.51
CA ALA A 76 -4.96 9.67 -9.32
C ALA A 76 -4.39 9.65 -7.90
N GLY A 77 -5.23 9.36 -6.90
CA GLY A 77 -4.85 9.36 -5.48
C GLY A 77 -3.99 8.17 -5.06
N PHE A 78 -4.00 7.08 -5.82
CA PHE A 78 -3.23 5.86 -5.50
C PHE A 78 -2.34 5.35 -6.64
N SER A 79 -2.34 6.01 -7.81
CA SER A 79 -1.46 5.65 -8.92
C SER A 79 0.00 5.91 -8.56
N VAL A 80 0.86 4.96 -8.90
CA VAL A 80 2.33 5.06 -8.82
C VAL A 80 2.97 4.98 -10.21
N TYR A 81 2.17 5.14 -11.26
CA TYR A 81 2.65 5.17 -12.64
C TYR A 81 3.62 6.33 -12.85
N GLY A 82 4.79 6.04 -13.41
CA GLY A 82 5.85 7.04 -13.62
C GLY A 82 6.60 7.49 -12.36
N LEU A 83 6.28 6.98 -11.17
CA LEU A 83 7.01 7.30 -9.95
C LEU A 83 8.22 6.37 -9.77
N ASN A 84 9.40 6.97 -9.53
CA ASN A 84 10.62 6.23 -9.18
C ASN A 84 10.53 5.53 -7.81
N ILE A 85 9.68 6.05 -6.91
CA ILE A 85 9.52 5.58 -5.54
C ILE A 85 8.27 4.71 -5.50
N ARG A 86 8.45 3.39 -5.63
CA ARG A 86 7.37 2.41 -5.44
C ARG A 86 7.24 2.15 -3.95
N THR A 87 6.18 2.65 -3.33
CA THR A 87 5.87 2.50 -1.89
C THR A 87 5.90 1.04 -1.41
N ASN A 88 5.68 0.07 -2.31
CA ASN A 88 5.85 -1.36 -2.03
C ASN A 88 7.28 -1.69 -1.54
N ASN A 89 8.31 -1.15 -2.18
CA ASN A 89 9.71 -1.40 -1.80
C ASN A 89 10.00 -0.93 -0.36
N TYR A 90 9.37 0.17 0.08
CA TYR A 90 9.59 0.69 1.42
C TYR A 90 8.91 -0.15 2.48
N VAL A 91 7.65 -0.53 2.27
CA VAL A 91 6.93 -1.42 3.20
C VAL A 91 7.60 -2.79 3.26
N GLU A 92 8.00 -3.36 2.11
CA GLU A 92 8.76 -4.62 2.06
C GLU A 92 10.12 -4.49 2.75
N SER A 93 10.85 -3.38 2.54
CA SER A 93 12.13 -3.13 3.23
C SER A 93 11.95 -2.94 4.73
N PHE A 94 10.86 -2.29 5.17
CA PHE A 94 10.51 -2.14 6.57
C PHE A 94 10.16 -3.47 7.22
N HIS A 95 9.32 -4.27 6.57
CA HIS A 95 9.01 -5.64 7.01
C HIS A 95 10.26 -6.52 7.05
N SER A 96 11.15 -6.39 6.07
CA SER A 96 12.42 -7.12 6.04
C SER A 96 13.31 -6.69 7.19
N MET A 97 13.48 -5.38 7.40
CA MET A 97 14.23 -4.82 8.53
C MET A 97 13.65 -5.24 9.88
N LEU A 98 12.33 -5.24 10.04
CA LEU A 98 11.66 -5.77 11.24
C LEU A 98 11.96 -7.25 11.42
N LYS A 99 11.80 -8.08 10.39
CA LYS A 99 12.12 -9.52 10.45
C LYS A 99 13.58 -9.76 10.84
N THR A 100 14.52 -9.01 10.26
CA THR A 100 15.95 -9.12 10.60
C THR A 100 16.25 -8.66 12.03
N THR A 101 15.62 -7.57 12.48
CA THR A 101 15.88 -6.98 13.80
C THR A 101 15.24 -7.79 14.93
N ILE A 102 14.01 -8.24 14.73
CA ILE A 102 13.21 -8.94 15.73
C ILE A 102 13.55 -10.44 15.73
N GLY A 103 13.83 -11.03 14.57
CA GLY A 103 14.05 -12.47 14.38
C GLY A 103 12.74 -13.25 14.20
N GLN A 104 12.82 -14.51 13.79
CA GLN A 104 11.67 -15.41 13.76
C GLN A 104 11.37 -15.92 15.19
N HIS A 105 10.12 -15.73 15.64
CA HIS A 105 9.59 -16.22 16.91
C HIS A 105 10.38 -15.86 18.18
N PRO A 106 10.67 -14.57 18.44
CA PRO A 106 11.27 -14.17 19.71
C PRO A 106 10.30 -14.39 20.89
N PRO A 107 10.82 -14.60 22.11
CA PRO A 107 10.03 -14.48 23.33
C PRO A 107 9.33 -13.10 23.41
N VAL A 108 8.13 -13.04 23.99
CA VAL A 108 7.27 -11.84 24.02
C VAL A 108 7.99 -10.58 24.51
N TRP A 109 8.82 -10.70 25.56
CA TRP A 109 9.58 -9.57 26.10
C TRP A 109 10.67 -9.10 25.15
N THR A 110 11.37 -10.04 24.50
CA THR A 110 12.36 -9.75 23.47
C THR A 110 11.73 -9.11 22.23
N PHE A 111 10.53 -9.53 21.85
CA PHE A 111 9.74 -8.87 20.81
C PHE A 111 9.46 -7.41 21.18
N TYR A 112 8.93 -7.17 22.38
CA TYR A 112 8.58 -5.85 22.86
C TYR A 112 9.77 -4.89 22.88
N ASP A 113 10.89 -5.31 23.47
CA ASP A 113 12.08 -4.48 23.58
C ASP A 113 12.68 -4.14 22.20
N ARG A 114 12.74 -5.12 21.29
CA ARG A 114 13.25 -4.92 19.93
C ARG A 114 12.32 -4.03 19.11
N HIS A 115 11.00 -4.20 19.24
CA HIS A 115 10.02 -3.36 18.58
C HIS A 115 10.12 -1.90 19.06
N ARG A 116 10.26 -1.68 20.37
CA ARG A 116 10.48 -0.35 20.96
C ARG A 116 11.77 0.31 20.47
N SER A 117 12.84 -0.49 20.32
CA SER A 117 14.10 -0.01 19.74
C SER A 117 13.91 0.46 18.29
N VAL A 118 13.22 -0.33 17.45
CA VAL A 118 12.90 0.05 16.06
C VAL A 118 12.05 1.31 16.01
N GLU A 119 10.99 1.41 16.82
CA GLU A 119 10.14 2.62 16.91
C GLU A 119 10.96 3.86 17.26
N SER A 120 11.83 3.75 18.27
CA SER A 120 12.68 4.86 18.71
C SER A 120 13.64 5.32 17.60
N ARG A 121 14.15 4.38 16.79
CA ARG A 121 15.04 4.65 15.66
C ARG A 121 14.30 5.38 14.55
N VAL A 122 13.15 4.84 14.12
CA VAL A 122 12.29 5.45 13.10
C VAL A 122 11.87 6.86 13.52
N ARG A 123 11.43 7.04 14.77
CA ARG A 123 11.03 8.35 15.30
C ARG A 123 12.16 9.38 15.30
N ARG A 124 13.41 8.94 15.51
CA ARG A 124 14.59 9.80 15.45
C ARG A 124 14.91 10.20 14.01
N GLU A 125 14.87 9.24 13.10
CA GLU A 125 15.08 9.45 11.65
C GLU A 125 14.02 10.42 11.09
N THR A 126 12.74 10.24 11.43
CA THR A 126 11.65 11.15 11.01
C THR A 126 11.90 12.59 11.50
N ARG A 127 12.33 12.77 12.75
CA ARG A 127 12.66 14.12 13.27
C ARG A 127 13.86 14.74 12.55
N GLN A 128 14.85 13.94 12.17
CA GLN A 128 16.00 14.42 11.41
C GLN A 128 15.61 14.85 9.99
N ILE A 129 14.68 14.13 9.35
CA ILE A 129 14.12 14.48 8.03
C ILE A 129 13.34 15.81 8.10
N ILE A 130 12.48 15.97 9.11
CA ILE A 130 11.70 17.22 9.32
C ILE A 130 12.64 18.42 9.51
N ASN A 131 13.81 18.20 10.11
CA ASN A 131 14.83 19.23 10.32
C ASN A 131 15.77 19.41 9.11
N GLY A 132 15.45 18.87 7.94
CA GLY A 132 16.15 19.13 6.68
C GLY A 132 17.39 18.27 6.41
N HIS A 133 17.66 17.23 7.23
CA HIS A 133 18.75 16.30 6.97
C HIS A 133 18.31 15.19 6.00
N GLN A 134 19.07 14.95 4.93
CA GLN A 134 18.85 13.80 4.05
C GLN A 134 19.19 12.50 4.76
N VAL A 135 18.17 11.66 4.99
CA VAL A 135 18.31 10.31 5.55
C VAL A 135 18.05 9.28 4.44
N LYS A 136 18.89 8.24 4.38
CA LYS A 136 18.86 7.17 3.35
C LYS A 136 17.62 6.26 3.38
N PHE A 137 16.75 6.38 4.37
CA PHE A 137 15.54 5.57 4.50
C PHE A 137 14.33 6.48 4.74
N ILE A 138 13.60 6.76 3.67
CA ILE A 138 12.33 7.48 3.71
C ILE A 138 11.25 6.45 4.05
N TYR A 139 10.95 6.25 5.34
CA TYR A 139 9.65 5.69 5.70
C TYR A 139 8.61 6.77 5.42
N ASN A 140 8.14 6.84 4.18
CA ASN A 140 6.98 7.66 3.86
C ASN A 140 5.80 7.03 4.60
N LEU A 141 5.51 7.59 5.78
CA LEU A 141 4.33 7.35 6.56
C LEU A 141 3.12 7.81 5.74
N ILE A 142 2.57 6.90 4.92
CA ILE A 142 1.20 7.02 4.40
C ILE A 142 0.17 6.60 5.46
N PHE A 143 0.58 6.30 6.70
CA PHE A 143 -0.33 5.81 7.75
C PHE A 143 -0.73 6.84 8.82
N LEU A 144 -0.58 8.16 8.60
CA LEU A 144 -0.98 9.14 9.63
C LEU A 144 -1.80 10.36 9.18
N VAL A 145 -2.35 10.41 7.96
CA VAL A 145 -3.39 11.39 7.64
C VAL A 145 -4.41 10.80 6.67
N THR A 146 -5.38 10.06 7.23
CA THR A 146 -6.84 10.09 6.99
C THR A 146 -7.45 8.82 7.57
#